data_AF-A0A974Y5S7-F1
#
_entry.id   AF-A0A974Y5S7-F1
#
_cell.length_a   1.000
_cell.length_b   1.000
_cell.length_c   1.000
_cell.angle_alpha   90.00
_cell.angle_beta   90.00
_cell.angle_gamma   90.00
#
_symmetry.space_group_name_H-M   'P 1'
#
loop_
_entity.id
_entity.type
_entity.pdbx_description
1 polymer ?
#
loop_
_entity_poly.entity_id
_entity_poly.type
_entity_poly.pdbx_seq_one_letter_code
_entity_poly.pdbx_strand_id
1 'polypeptide(L)'
;MASRQARTIAWQGRPVWILRRSDAELAALAADDGRVADPASLQSVQAPYARNPYRSLRPELFVAIGLCTHQGCVPARSGGHLLCSCHTAKYDLAGRVFSGGPAPRNLTIPAYRLADESRLVIGEDA
;
A
#
# COMPACT_ATOMS: atom_id res chain seq x y z
N MET A 1 -3.95 -2.22 16.54
CA MET A 1 -4.57 -3.18 15.60
C MET A 1 -3.92 -4.55 15.77
N ALA A 2 -4.64 -5.67 15.68
CA ALA A 2 -4.03 -7.01 15.71
C ALA A 2 -3.21 -7.28 14.42
N SER A 3 -2.30 -8.26 14.44
CA SER A 3 -1.56 -8.66 13.24
C SER A 3 -2.50 -9.05 12.10
N ARG A 4 -2.17 -8.69 10.86
CA ARG A 4 -2.99 -8.90 9.65
C ARG A 4 -4.36 -8.21 9.65
N GLN A 5 -4.68 -7.38 10.64
CA GLN A 5 -5.93 -6.62 10.66
C GLN A 5 -5.95 -5.58 9.54
N ALA A 6 -7.13 -5.36 8.96
CA ALA A 6 -7.40 -4.30 8.00
C ALA A 6 -8.49 -3.38 8.55
N ARG A 7 -8.33 -2.08 8.33
CA ARG A 7 -9.41 -1.09 8.47
C ARG A 7 -9.51 -0.29 7.18
N THR A 8 -10.73 0.03 6.79
CA THR A 8 -11.01 0.88 5.64
C THR A 8 -11.81 2.07 6.13
N ILE A 9 -11.40 3.28 5.78
CA ILE A 9 -12.15 4.50 6.06
C ILE A 9 -12.38 5.28 4.78
N ALA A 10 -13.45 6.08 4.75
CA ALA A 10 -13.71 6.99 3.64
C ALA A 10 -12.97 8.32 3.88
N TRP A 11 -12.21 8.78 2.89
CA TRP A 11 -11.56 10.09 2.90
C TRP A 11 -11.60 10.70 1.50
N GLN A 12 -12.17 11.90 1.37
CA GLN A 12 -12.39 12.57 0.07
C GLN A 12 -13.09 11.67 -0.97
N GLY A 13 -14.11 10.91 -0.54
CA GLY A 13 -14.84 9.98 -1.40
C GLY A 13 -14.05 8.73 -1.84
N ARG A 14 -12.84 8.52 -1.32
CA ARG A 14 -11.98 7.37 -1.65
C ARG A 14 -11.79 6.46 -0.44
N PRO A 15 -11.71 5.13 -0.63
CA PRO A 15 -11.35 4.22 0.44
C PRO A 15 -9.86 4.37 0.77
N VAL A 16 -9.53 4.60 2.03
CA VAL A 16 -8.17 4.50 2.55
C VAL A 16 -8.06 3.27 3.42
N TRP A 17 -7.12 2.42 3.08
CA TRP A 17 -6.77 1.25 3.88
C TRP A 17 -5.73 1.60 4.92
N ILE A 18 -5.88 0.96 6.08
CA ILE A 18 -4.87 0.86 7.12
C ILE A 18 -4.70 -0.64 7.35
N LEU A 19 -3.63 -1.22 6.82
CA LEU A 19 -3.33 -2.65 6.93
C LEU A 19 -2.19 -2.84 7.92
N ARG A 20 -2.38 -3.72 8.91
CA ARG A 20 -1.27 -4.18 9.74
C ARG A 20 -0.60 -5.38 9.07
N ARG A 21 0.70 -5.30 8.86
CA ARG A 21 1.55 -6.36 8.31
C ARG A 21 2.24 -7.10 9.45
N SER A 22 2.31 -8.42 9.31
CA SER A 22 3.12 -9.28 10.17
C SER A 22 4.59 -9.22 9.77
N ASP A 23 5.49 -9.60 10.69
CA ASP A 23 6.93 -9.65 10.42
C ASP A 23 7.27 -10.54 9.22
N ALA A 24 6.57 -11.68 9.09
CA ALA A 24 6.73 -12.58 7.95
C ALA A 24 6.35 -11.91 6.61
N GLU A 25 5.34 -11.06 6.61
CA GLU A 25 4.95 -10.30 5.41
C GLU A 25 5.92 -9.18 5.08
N LEU A 26 6.52 -8.55 6.10
CA LEU A 26 7.56 -7.54 5.91
C LEU A 26 8.83 -8.16 5.34
N ALA A 27 9.23 -9.32 5.87
CA ALA A 27 10.40 -10.06 5.39
C ALA A 27 10.24 -10.52 3.93
N ALA A 28 9.02 -10.86 3.52
CA ALA A 28 8.73 -11.32 2.16
C ALA A 28 8.86 -10.22 1.10
N LEU A 29 8.77 -8.93 1.45
CA LEU A 29 8.79 -7.82 0.48
C LEU A 29 10.07 -7.76 -0.35
N ALA A 30 11.23 -8.07 0.25
CA ALA A 30 12.51 -8.03 -0.46
C ALA A 30 12.58 -9.07 -1.60
N ALA A 31 11.83 -10.17 -1.49
CA ALA A 31 11.78 -11.19 -2.54
C ALA A 31 11.03 -10.71 -3.80
N ASP A 32 10.28 -9.61 -3.71
CA ASP A 32 9.51 -9.06 -4.82
C ASP A 32 10.24 -7.93 -5.57
N ASP A 33 11.39 -7.44 -5.10
CA ASP A 33 12.10 -6.28 -5.66
C ASP A 33 12.41 -6.42 -7.16
N GLY A 34 12.79 -7.62 -7.61
CA GLY A 34 13.05 -7.91 -9.03
C GLY A 34 11.80 -8.17 -9.88
N ARG A 35 10.61 -8.16 -9.28
CA ARG A 35 9.34 -8.55 -9.92
C ARG A 35 8.34 -7.39 -10.01
N VAL A 36 8.57 -6.33 -9.25
CA VAL A 36 7.74 -5.12 -9.25
C VAL A 36 8.24 -4.11 -10.29
N ALA A 37 7.32 -3.31 -10.82
CA ALA A 37 7.63 -2.36 -11.90
C ALA A 37 8.41 -1.13 -11.42
N ASP A 38 8.19 -0.71 -10.17
CA ASP A 38 8.81 0.48 -9.56
C ASP A 38 9.26 0.17 -8.12
N PRO A 39 10.34 -0.62 -7.93
CA PRO A 39 10.79 -1.06 -6.60
C PRO A 39 11.21 0.10 -5.70
N ALA A 40 11.84 1.13 -6.27
CA ALA A 40 12.29 2.33 -5.57
C ALA A 40 11.18 3.40 -5.41
N SER A 41 9.97 3.13 -5.91
CA SER A 41 8.82 4.04 -5.83
C SER A 41 9.08 5.43 -6.42
N LEU A 42 9.84 5.50 -7.52
CA LEU A 42 10.23 6.74 -8.20
C LEU A 42 9.08 7.34 -9.02
N GLN A 43 8.15 6.52 -9.49
CA GLN A 43 6.97 6.92 -10.26
C GLN A 43 5.68 6.89 -9.43
N SER A 44 5.82 6.65 -8.12
CA SER A 44 4.70 6.49 -7.20
C SER A 44 4.17 7.83 -6.69
N VAL A 45 2.85 7.95 -6.56
CA VAL A 45 2.20 9.09 -5.88
C VAL A 45 2.17 8.82 -4.38
N GLN A 46 3.06 9.49 -3.64
CA GLN A 46 3.24 9.30 -2.20
C GLN A 46 4.01 10.47 -1.57
N ALA A 47 3.88 10.63 -0.26
CA ALA A 47 4.69 11.57 0.51
C ALA A 47 6.17 11.13 0.60
N PRO A 48 7.13 12.07 0.79
CA PRO A 48 8.56 11.74 0.83
C PRO A 48 8.95 10.70 1.88
N TYR A 49 8.35 10.72 3.06
CA TYR A 49 8.65 9.74 4.12
C TYR A 49 8.36 8.29 3.70
N ALA A 50 7.44 8.08 2.74
CA ALA A 50 7.06 6.77 2.24
C ALA A 50 8.00 6.28 1.12
N ARG A 51 9.06 7.03 0.79
CA ARG A 51 10.12 6.57 -0.11
C ARG A 51 11.11 5.68 0.64
N ASN A 52 10.63 4.50 1.02
CA ASN A 52 11.38 3.43 1.67
C ASN A 52 10.81 2.06 1.24
N PRO A 53 11.49 0.94 1.51
CA PRO A 53 11.05 -0.39 1.05
C PRO A 53 9.64 -0.79 1.52
N TYR A 54 9.19 -0.28 2.65
CA TYR A 54 7.89 -0.61 3.26
C TYR A 54 6.77 0.32 2.79
N ARG A 55 7.13 1.45 2.18
CA ARG A 55 6.23 2.53 1.79
C ARG A 55 5.29 2.96 2.93
N SER A 56 5.88 3.29 4.07
CA SER A 56 5.16 3.64 5.31
C SER A 56 6.06 4.36 6.32
N LEU A 57 5.48 5.09 7.27
CA LEU A 57 6.20 5.64 8.44
C LEU A 57 6.64 4.54 9.42
N ARG A 58 5.73 3.61 9.73
CA ARG A 58 6.01 2.42 10.53
C ARG A 58 5.90 1.19 9.63
N PRO A 59 6.93 0.32 9.54
CA PRO A 59 6.92 -0.82 8.63
C PRO A 59 5.67 -1.69 8.75
N GLU A 60 5.14 -1.91 9.94
CA GLU A 60 3.95 -2.73 10.14
C GLU A 60 2.63 -2.06 9.72
N LEU A 61 2.59 -0.75 9.49
CA LEU A 61 1.36 -0.01 9.13
C LEU A 61 1.40 0.48 7.69
N PHE A 62 0.76 -0.27 6.79
CA PHE A 62 0.59 0.14 5.41
C PHE A 62 -0.69 0.97 5.24
N VAL A 63 -0.54 2.20 4.76
CA VAL A 63 -1.64 3.15 4.54
C VAL A 63 -1.68 3.54 3.08
N ALA A 64 -2.79 3.28 2.40
CA ALA A 64 -2.90 3.53 0.97
C ALA A 64 -4.34 3.83 0.55
N ILE A 65 -4.49 4.58 -0.54
CA ILE A 65 -5.75 4.63 -1.26
C ILE A 65 -6.01 3.24 -1.82
N GLY A 66 -7.10 2.61 -1.38
CA GLY A 66 -7.49 1.24 -1.71
C GLY A 66 -8.08 1.08 -3.10
N LEU A 67 -7.55 1.82 -4.08
CA LEU A 67 -8.02 1.86 -5.46
C LEU A 67 -6.89 1.42 -6.38
N CYS A 68 -7.14 0.40 -7.17
CA CYS A 68 -6.25 -0.07 -8.22
C CYS A 68 -5.92 1.08 -9.17
N THR A 69 -4.64 1.25 -9.48
CA THR A 69 -4.15 2.37 -10.30
C THR A 69 -4.43 2.21 -11.79
N HIS A 70 -5.00 1.06 -12.21
CA HIS A 70 -5.52 0.85 -13.54
C HIS A 70 -6.81 1.66 -13.76
N GLN A 71 -7.93 1.25 -13.14
CA GLN A 71 -9.26 1.84 -13.34
C GLN A 71 -10.09 1.91 -12.03
N GLY A 72 -9.43 1.91 -10.87
CA GLY A 72 -10.11 2.23 -9.61
C GLY A 72 -10.90 1.11 -8.94
N CYS A 73 -10.88 -0.13 -9.44
CA CYS A 73 -11.40 -1.27 -8.67
C CYS A 73 -10.68 -1.41 -7.32
N VAL A 74 -11.35 -1.97 -6.31
CA VAL A 74 -10.78 -2.20 -4.98
C VAL A 74 -10.07 -3.57 -4.96
N PRO A 75 -8.73 -3.66 -4.84
CA PRO A 75 -8.05 -4.95 -4.71
C PRO A 75 -8.38 -5.66 -3.38
N ALA A 76 -8.22 -6.98 -3.34
CA ALA A 76 -8.40 -7.78 -2.13
C ALA A 76 -7.06 -8.36 -1.65
N ARG A 77 -6.84 -8.39 -0.33
CA ARG A 77 -5.67 -9.06 0.26
C ARG A 77 -5.84 -10.58 0.16
N SER A 78 -4.92 -11.26 -0.52
CA SER A 78 -4.96 -12.71 -0.70
C SER A 78 -3.55 -13.27 -0.89
N GLY A 79 -3.22 -14.34 -0.17
CA GLY A 79 -1.96 -15.10 -0.36
C GLY A 79 -0.69 -14.24 -0.32
N GLY A 80 -0.59 -13.28 0.61
CA GLY A 80 0.57 -12.39 0.74
C GLY A 80 0.63 -11.26 -0.29
N HIS A 81 -0.45 -10.99 -1.02
CA HIS A 81 -0.51 -9.98 -2.07
C HIS A 81 -1.84 -9.20 -2.01
N LEU A 82 -1.93 -8.12 -2.79
CA LEU A 82 -3.16 -7.39 -3.07
C LEU A 82 -3.56 -7.66 -4.53
N LEU A 83 -4.70 -8.31 -4.74
CA LEU A 83 -5.15 -8.80 -6.04
C LEU A 83 -6.37 -8.02 -6.52
N CYS A 84 -6.28 -7.44 -7.71
CA CYS A 84 -7.39 -6.76 -8.38
C CYS A 84 -7.93 -7.65 -9.49
N SER A 85 -9.06 -8.33 -9.24
CA SER A 85 -9.66 -9.31 -10.16
C SER A 85 -10.24 -8.71 -11.44
N CYS A 86 -10.54 -7.41 -11.49
CA CYS A 86 -11.15 -6.76 -12.67
C CYS A 86 -10.35 -6.99 -13.96
N HIS A 87 -9.03 -6.80 -13.88
CA HIS A 87 -8.10 -6.93 -15.01
C HIS A 87 -6.76 -7.52 -14.53
N THR A 88 -6.82 -8.42 -13.54
CA THR A 88 -5.68 -9.23 -13.04
C THR A 88 -4.44 -8.47 -12.55
N ALA A 89 -4.57 -7.19 -12.17
CA ALA A 89 -3.46 -6.46 -11.56
C ALA A 89 -3.11 -7.03 -10.18
N LYS A 90 -1.81 -7.12 -9.89
CA LYS A 90 -1.26 -7.68 -8.65
C LYS A 90 -0.31 -6.67 -8.02
N TYR A 91 -0.40 -6.52 -6.71
CA TYR A 91 0.53 -5.74 -5.90
C TYR A 91 1.06 -6.59 -4.74
N ASP A 92 2.24 -6.27 -4.24
CA ASP A 92 2.72 -6.80 -2.97
C ASP A 92 2.04 -6.10 -1.77
N LEU A 93 2.44 -6.45 -0.54
CA LEU A 93 1.89 -5.83 0.67
C LEU A 93 2.49 -4.46 1.00
N ALA A 94 3.40 -3.93 0.18
CA ALA A 94 3.75 -2.51 0.17
C ALA A 94 2.98 -1.74 -0.92
N GLY A 95 2.06 -2.40 -1.62
CA GLY A 95 1.30 -1.81 -2.73
C GLY A 95 2.16 -1.52 -3.96
N ARG A 96 3.32 -2.16 -4.10
CA ARG A 96 4.14 -2.08 -5.31
C ARG A 96 3.56 -3.00 -6.37
N VAL A 97 3.33 -2.46 -7.56
CA VAL A 97 2.68 -3.20 -8.65
C VAL A 97 3.67 -4.18 -9.28
N PHE A 98 3.23 -5.41 -9.53
CA PHE A 98 4.03 -6.38 -10.28
C PHE A 98 4.10 -5.99 -11.77
N SER A 99 5.27 -6.19 -12.37
CA SER A 99 5.47 -5.99 -13.80
C SER A 99 4.59 -6.93 -14.63
N GLY A 100 4.19 -6.47 -15.83
CA GLY A 100 3.41 -7.26 -16.79
C GLY A 100 1.89 -7.22 -16.61
N GLY A 101 1.37 -6.54 -15.59
CA GLY A 101 -0.05 -6.26 -15.42
C GLY A 101 -0.48 -4.91 -16.02
N PRO A 102 -1.80 -4.62 -16.10
CA PRO A 102 -2.31 -3.38 -16.69
C PRO A 102 -2.28 -2.16 -15.76
N ALA A 103 -1.96 -2.35 -14.48
CA ALA A 103 -1.83 -1.24 -13.54
C ALA A 103 -0.50 -0.52 -13.77
N PRO A 104 -0.51 0.79 -14.06
CA PRO A 104 0.69 1.50 -14.52
C PRO A 104 1.64 1.92 -13.40
N ARG A 105 1.22 1.86 -12.12
CA ARG A 105 2.00 2.37 -10.98
C ARG A 105 1.60 1.72 -9.66
N ASN A 106 2.46 1.85 -8.65
CA ASN A 106 2.19 1.45 -7.28
C ASN A 106 0.95 2.17 -6.70
N LEU A 107 0.27 1.56 -5.73
CA LEU A 107 -0.87 2.16 -5.05
C LEU A 107 -0.51 3.52 -4.43
N THR A 108 -1.41 4.49 -4.55
CA THR A 108 -1.20 5.83 -3.98
C THR A 108 -1.16 5.77 -2.46
N ILE A 109 -0.17 6.43 -1.86
CA ILE A 109 -0.12 6.65 -0.41
C ILE A 109 -0.56 8.09 -0.16
N PRO A 110 -1.67 8.33 0.56
CA PRO A 110 -2.02 9.68 0.93
C PRO A 110 -0.99 10.24 1.91
N ALA A 111 -0.88 11.57 2.00
CA ALA A 111 -0.24 12.19 3.15
C ALA A 111 -0.93 11.72 4.44
N TYR A 112 -0.13 11.41 5.45
CA TYR A 112 -0.61 11.07 6.79
C TYR A 112 0.52 11.24 7.79
N ARG A 113 0.14 11.45 9.05
CA ARG A 113 1.07 11.45 10.19
C ARG A 113 0.52 10.61 11.34
N LEU A 114 1.40 10.31 12.28
CA LEU A 114 1.05 9.66 13.54
C LEU A 114 0.98 10.75 14.62
N ALA A 115 -0.21 10.99 15.15
CA ALA A 115 -0.41 11.97 16.22
C ALA A 115 0.07 11.43 17.58
N ASP A 116 -0.08 10.12 17.78
CA ASP A 116 0.40 9.34 18.92
C ASP A 116 0.45 7.85 18.53
N GLU A 117 0.73 6.96 19.48
CA GLU A 117 0.83 5.51 19.28
C GLU A 117 -0.45 4.84 18.75
N SER A 118 -1.60 5.46 18.96
CA SER A 118 -2.91 4.90 18.65
C SER A 118 -3.68 5.68 17.57
N ARG A 119 -3.18 6.87 17.20
CA ARG A 119 -3.91 7.83 16.36
C ARG A 119 -3.13 8.21 15.11
N LEU A 120 -3.72 7.93 13.97
CA LEU A 120 -3.26 8.32 12.65
C LEU A 120 -4.19 9.38 12.06
N VAL A 121 -3.62 10.41 11.42
CA VAL A 121 -4.37 11.48 10.75
C VAL A 121 -4.03 11.47 9.27
N ILE A 122 -5.04 11.36 8.40
CA ILE A 122 -4.89 11.34 6.94
C ILE A 122 -5.10 12.75 6.37
N GLY A 123 -4.24 13.15 5.43
CA GLY A 123 -4.27 14.44 4.76
C GLY A 123 -3.29 15.46 5.33
N GLU A 124 -2.53 15.10 6.37
CA GLU A 124 -1.48 15.92 6.97
C GLU A 124 -0.13 15.23 6.73
N ASP A 125 0.89 15.98 6.31
CA ASP A 125 2.25 15.44 6.19
C ASP A 125 2.91 15.25 7.57
N ALA A 126 3.88 14.34 7.60
CA ALA A 126 4.59 13.92 8.81
C ALA A 126 5.81 14.81 9.11
#